data_AF-A0A348MIP8-F1
#
_entry.id   AF-A0A348MIP8-F1
#
_cell.length_a   1.000
_cell.length_b   1.000
_cell.length_c   1.000
_cell.angle_alpha   90.00
_cell.angle_beta   90.00
_cell.angle_gamma   90.00
#
_symmetry.space_group_name_H-M   'P 1'
#
loop_
_entity.id
_entity.type
_entity.pdbx_description
1 polymer ?
#
loop_
_entity_poly.entity_id
_entity_poly.type
_entity_poly.pdbx_seq_one_letter_code
_entity_poly.pdbx_strand_id
1 'polypeptide(L)'
;MTKLQNIYDNSPIIIQNLIVSLSGFNKFNQRYGRIYFEHRKFLKEFESWEKEKKINYQLKKLNEFINFARKNSKFYKKLYSNIPDKPLNEINDLKRFPIITKEMIRENLDEIITIPKWKGIISHTGGTTGKSLEVVFTKEDVMRRMAMLDHFKSRFGFENRLMRRATFNGQHIV
;
A
#
# COMPACT_ATOMS: atom_id res chain seq x y z
N MET A 1 -10.43 14.66 20.59
CA MET A 1 -10.24 15.46 19.35
C MET A 1 -8.78 15.84 19.24
N THR A 2 -8.19 15.78 18.04
CA THR A 2 -6.82 16.28 17.82
C THR A 2 -6.82 17.81 17.93
N LYS A 3 -5.68 18.42 18.26
CA LYS A 3 -5.54 19.89 18.27
C LYS A 3 -5.90 20.51 16.92
N LEU A 4 -5.59 19.81 15.82
CA LEU A 4 -5.86 20.25 14.45
C LEU A 4 -7.35 20.24 14.11
N GLN A 5 -8.08 19.19 14.52
CA GLN A 5 -9.52 19.10 14.35
C GLN A 5 -10.24 20.22 15.12
N ASN A 6 -9.81 20.52 16.34
CA ASN A 6 -10.43 21.60 17.13
C ASN A 6 -10.24 22.98 16.47
N ILE A 7 -9.05 23.24 15.89
CA ILE A 7 -8.81 24.48 15.13
C ILE A 7 -9.74 24.53 13.92
N TYR A 8 -9.85 23.44 13.17
CA TYR A 8 -10.72 23.34 12.02
C TYR A 8 -12.19 23.63 12.36
N ASP A 9 -12.74 22.95 13.37
CA ASP A 9 -14.16 23.04 13.74
C ASP A 9 -14.58 24.43 14.22
N ASN A 10 -13.66 25.18 14.83
CA ASN A 10 -13.91 26.54 15.32
C ASN A 10 -13.50 27.64 14.33
N SER A 11 -12.98 27.29 13.16
CA SER A 11 -12.58 28.27 12.15
C SER A 11 -13.77 28.76 11.32
N PRO A 12 -13.79 30.01 10.83
CA PRO A 12 -14.75 30.48 9.84
C PRO A 12 -14.80 29.58 8.59
N ILE A 13 -15.96 29.50 7.92
CA ILE A 13 -16.18 28.59 6.78
C ILE A 13 -15.16 28.75 5.64
N ILE A 14 -14.68 29.98 5.40
CA ILE A 14 -13.64 30.26 4.40
C ILE A 14 -12.32 29.56 4.76
N ILE A 15 -11.96 29.58 6.04
CA ILE A 15 -10.75 28.93 6.55
C ILE A 15 -10.93 27.41 6.53
N GLN A 16 -12.10 26.90 6.92
CA GLN A 16 -12.40 25.47 6.80
C GLN A 16 -12.23 24.97 5.36
N ASN A 17 -12.82 25.67 4.39
CA ASN A 17 -12.68 25.36 2.97
C ASN A 17 -11.21 25.35 2.54
N LEU A 18 -10.42 26.35 2.95
CA LEU A 18 -8.99 26.42 2.64
C LEU A 18 -8.23 25.20 3.22
N ILE A 19 -8.45 24.87 4.49
CA ILE A 19 -7.76 23.74 5.15
C ILE A 19 -8.14 22.41 4.48
N VAL A 20 -9.42 22.20 4.14
CA VAL A 20 -9.86 21.00 3.41
C VAL A 20 -9.21 20.92 2.03
N SER A 21 -9.14 22.03 1.29
CA SER A 21 -8.45 22.09 0.00
C SER A 21 -6.97 21.75 0.12
N LEU A 22 -6.28 22.27 1.14
CA LEU A 22 -4.87 21.96 1.41
C LEU A 22 -4.66 20.50 1.81
N SER A 23 -5.50 19.93 2.67
CA SER A 23 -5.47 18.50 3.03
C SER A 23 -5.71 17.63 1.79
N GLY A 24 -6.67 18.02 0.94
CA GLY A 24 -6.93 17.38 -0.35
C GLY A 24 -5.73 17.43 -1.29
N PHE A 25 -5.06 18.57 -1.41
CA PHE A 25 -3.85 18.75 -2.21
C PHE A 25 -2.68 17.90 -1.70
N ASN A 26 -2.50 17.83 -0.38
CA ASN A 26 -1.49 16.97 0.22
C ASN A 26 -1.76 15.47 -0.08
N LYS A 27 -3.00 15.02 0.11
CA LYS A 27 -3.43 13.64 -0.24
C LYS A 27 -3.27 13.38 -1.75
N PHE A 28 -3.51 14.38 -2.59
CA PHE A 28 -3.29 14.29 -4.03
C PHE A 28 -1.81 14.02 -4.34
N ASN A 29 -0.90 14.83 -3.80
CA ASN A 29 0.55 14.69 -4.01
C ASN A 29 1.12 13.38 -3.43
N GLN A 30 0.49 12.86 -2.38
CA GLN A 30 0.83 11.55 -1.82
C GLN A 30 0.44 10.39 -2.75
N ARG A 31 -0.69 10.52 -3.47
CA ARG A 31 -1.30 9.43 -4.26
C ARG A 31 -0.93 9.43 -5.74
N TYR A 32 -0.76 10.61 -6.34
CA TYR A 32 -0.76 10.78 -7.79
C TYR A 32 0.51 11.47 -8.31
N GLY A 33 1.68 10.93 -7.95
CA GLY A 33 2.97 11.39 -8.45
C GLY A 33 3.53 10.52 -9.60
N ARG A 34 4.80 10.71 -9.93
CA ARG A 34 5.51 10.01 -11.03
C ARG A 34 5.31 8.48 -11.00
N ILE A 35 5.53 7.85 -9.84
CA ILE A 35 5.41 6.40 -9.67
C ILE A 35 3.99 5.89 -9.96
N TYR A 36 2.95 6.68 -9.64
CA TYR A 36 1.57 6.33 -9.96
C TYR A 36 1.37 6.22 -11.48
N PHE A 37 1.83 7.22 -12.24
CA PHE A 37 1.67 7.23 -13.70
C PHE A 37 2.52 6.15 -14.39
N GLU A 38 3.77 5.97 -13.95
CA GLU A 38 4.62 4.89 -14.46
C GLU A 38 3.99 3.51 -14.20
N HIS A 39 3.46 3.29 -12.99
CA HIS A 39 2.82 2.03 -12.65
C HIS A 39 1.49 1.82 -13.39
N ARG A 40 0.70 2.87 -13.62
CA ARG A 40 -0.51 2.83 -14.47
C ARG A 40 -0.19 2.38 -15.90
N LYS A 41 0.89 2.93 -16.48
CA LYS A 41 1.35 2.53 -17.82
C LYS A 41 1.78 1.07 -17.83
N PHE A 42 2.62 0.67 -16.86
CA PHE A 42 3.05 -0.72 -16.69
C PHE A 42 1.87 -1.68 -16.58
N LEU A 43 0.85 -1.38 -15.78
CA LEU A 43 -0.30 -2.27 -15.59
C LEU A 43 -1.10 -2.46 -16.90
N LYS A 44 -1.30 -1.38 -17.67
CA LYS A 44 -1.95 -1.46 -18.99
C LYS A 44 -1.18 -2.37 -19.95
N GLU A 45 0.16 -2.29 -19.94
CA GLU A 45 1.01 -3.17 -20.74
C GLU A 45 1.01 -4.60 -20.20
N PHE A 46 1.03 -4.78 -18.87
CA PHE A 46 1.03 -6.08 -18.22
C PHE A 46 -0.23 -6.88 -18.54
N GLU A 47 -1.38 -6.23 -18.67
CA GLU A 47 -2.64 -6.91 -19.00
C GLU A 47 -2.59 -7.63 -20.35
N SER A 48 -1.92 -7.07 -21.35
CA SER A 48 -1.79 -7.68 -22.68
C SER A 48 -0.74 -8.78 -22.75
N TRP A 49 0.03 -9.03 -21.69
CA TRP A 49 1.03 -10.10 -21.70
C TRP A 49 0.38 -11.48 -21.72
N GLU A 50 1.04 -12.39 -22.44
CA GLU A 50 0.74 -13.81 -22.41
C GLU A 50 0.93 -14.41 -21.02
N LYS A 51 0.21 -15.51 -20.76
CA LYS A 51 0.19 -16.18 -19.45
C LYS A 51 1.60 -16.57 -18.98
N GLU A 52 2.40 -17.15 -19.87
CA GLU A 52 3.76 -17.59 -19.53
C GLU A 52 4.65 -16.40 -19.10
N LYS A 53 4.61 -15.31 -19.86
CA LYS A 53 5.34 -14.08 -19.52
C LYS A 53 4.90 -13.50 -18.17
N LYS A 54 3.60 -13.53 -17.86
CA LYS A 54 3.06 -13.12 -16.55
C LYS A 54 3.60 -13.99 -15.42
N ILE A 55 3.62 -15.32 -15.59
CA ILE A 55 4.14 -16.26 -14.60
C ILE A 55 5.63 -16.03 -14.35
N ASN A 56 6.42 -15.88 -15.42
CA ASN A 56 7.86 -15.61 -15.31
C ASN A 56 8.15 -14.28 -14.59
N TYR A 57 7.35 -13.25 -14.87
CA TYR A 57 7.45 -11.97 -14.16
C TYR A 57 7.06 -12.09 -12.69
N GLN A 58 5.98 -12.82 -12.37
CA GLN A 58 5.57 -13.08 -10.99
C GLN A 58 6.66 -13.82 -10.20
N LEU A 59 7.28 -14.85 -10.80
CA LEU A 59 8.37 -15.59 -10.17
C LEU A 59 9.58 -14.70 -9.91
N LYS A 60 9.98 -13.88 -10.89
CA LYS A 60 11.04 -12.88 -10.72
C LYS A 60 10.74 -11.93 -9.56
N LYS A 61 9.52 -11.37 -9.51
CA LYS A 61 9.11 -10.45 -8.44
C LYS A 61 9.00 -11.12 -7.07
N LEU A 62 8.58 -12.39 -7.02
CA LEU A 62 8.53 -13.16 -5.78
C LEU A 62 9.94 -13.37 -5.21
N ASN A 63 10.90 -13.74 -6.05
CA ASN A 63 12.30 -13.88 -5.65
C ASN A 63 12.91 -12.55 -5.16
N GLU A 64 12.66 -11.45 -5.88
CA GLU A 64 13.07 -10.10 -5.45
C GLU A 64 12.46 -9.74 -4.07
N PHE A 65 11.18 -10.04 -3.88
CA PHE A 65 10.45 -9.75 -2.64
C PHE A 65 10.97 -10.57 -1.44
N ILE A 66 11.15 -11.88 -1.60
CA ILE A 66 11.65 -12.76 -0.53
C ILE A 66 13.06 -12.32 -0.11
N ASN A 67 13.95 -12.08 -1.08
CA ASN A 67 15.31 -11.60 -0.78
C ASN A 67 15.27 -10.25 -0.06
N PHE A 68 14.45 -9.31 -0.54
CA PHE A 68 14.28 -8.02 0.11
C PHE A 68 13.77 -8.16 1.56
N ALA A 69 12.79 -9.04 1.80
CA ALA A 69 12.22 -9.29 3.12
C ALA A 69 13.27 -9.89 4.07
N ARG A 70 14.00 -10.93 3.65
CA ARG A 70 15.10 -11.54 4.45
C ARG A 70 16.18 -10.54 4.81
N LYS A 71 16.53 -9.65 3.89
CA LYS A 71 17.60 -8.66 4.07
C LYS A 71 17.19 -7.52 5.00
N ASN A 72 15.96 -7.03 4.87
CA ASN A 72 15.56 -5.74 5.47
C ASN A 72 14.59 -5.86 6.66
N SER A 73 14.05 -7.05 6.95
CA SER A 73 13.17 -7.29 8.09
C SER A 73 13.74 -8.35 9.03
N LYS A 74 13.83 -8.00 10.31
CA LYS A 74 14.29 -8.92 11.37
C LYS A 74 13.38 -10.13 11.49
N PHE A 75 12.07 -9.89 11.43
CA PHE A 75 11.05 -10.92 11.49
C PHE A 75 11.22 -11.95 10.37
N TYR A 76 11.33 -11.51 9.11
CA TYR A 76 11.49 -12.41 7.97
C TYR A 76 12.84 -13.11 7.94
N LYS A 77 13.91 -12.43 8.37
CA LYS A 77 15.24 -13.04 8.54
C LYS A 77 15.17 -14.24 9.51
N LYS A 78 14.45 -14.09 10.62
CA LYS A 78 14.24 -15.17 11.60
C LYS A 78 13.28 -16.24 11.08
N LEU A 79 12.13 -15.85 10.55
CA LEU A 79 11.07 -16.76 10.09
C LEU A 79 11.58 -17.71 8.98
N TYR A 80 12.46 -17.22 8.11
CA TYR A 80 12.98 -18.00 6.98
C TYR A 80 14.39 -18.58 7.22
N SER A 81 14.87 -18.61 8.48
CA SER A 81 16.23 -19.08 8.79
C SER A 81 16.51 -20.51 8.29
N ASN A 82 15.50 -21.37 8.33
CA ASN A 82 15.59 -22.78 7.91
C ASN A 82 15.26 -23.00 6.43
N ILE A 83 14.91 -21.94 5.70
CA ILE A 83 14.64 -22.01 4.27
C ILE A 83 15.95 -21.64 3.54
N PRO A 84 16.43 -22.49 2.61
CA PRO A 84 17.62 -22.20 1.83
C PRO A 84 17.54 -20.83 1.15
N ASP A 85 18.61 -20.06 1.22
CA ASP A 85 18.72 -18.76 0.54
C ASP A 85 19.06 -18.97 -0.95
N LYS A 86 18.09 -19.53 -1.68
CA LYS A 86 18.18 -19.78 -3.12
C LYS A 86 16.91 -19.27 -3.80
N PRO A 87 17.01 -18.75 -5.03
CA PRO A 87 15.83 -18.39 -5.81
C PRO A 87 14.89 -19.59 -6.00
N LEU A 88 13.59 -19.33 -5.96
CA LEU A 88 12.54 -20.27 -6.34
C LEU A 88 12.58 -20.50 -7.85
N ASN A 89 12.31 -21.75 -8.26
CA ASN A 89 12.27 -22.14 -9.66
C ASN A 89 10.86 -22.03 -10.23
N GLU A 90 9.84 -22.15 -9.37
CA GLU A 90 8.44 -22.02 -9.74
C GLU A 90 7.61 -21.40 -8.60
N ILE A 91 6.44 -20.86 -8.93
CA ILE A 91 5.53 -20.25 -7.93
C ILE A 91 5.13 -21.26 -6.85
N ASN A 92 5.01 -22.54 -7.21
CA ASN A 92 4.57 -23.59 -6.31
C ASN A 92 5.59 -23.90 -5.19
N ASP A 93 6.86 -23.52 -5.35
CA ASP A 93 7.88 -23.60 -4.29
C ASP A 93 7.52 -22.73 -3.06
N LEU A 94 6.63 -21.74 -3.23
CA LEU A 94 6.13 -20.91 -2.13
C LEU A 94 5.46 -21.73 -1.03
N LYS A 95 4.97 -22.95 -1.32
CA LYS A 95 4.40 -23.87 -0.34
C LYS A 95 5.38 -24.28 0.77
N ARG A 96 6.69 -24.11 0.56
CA ARG A 96 7.73 -24.39 1.56
C ARG A 96 7.84 -23.29 2.62
N PHE A 97 7.25 -22.12 2.37
CA PHE A 97 7.30 -20.99 3.29
C PHE A 97 6.20 -21.11 4.34
N PRO A 98 6.49 -20.76 5.61
CA PRO A 98 5.48 -20.77 6.65
C PRO A 98 4.37 -19.75 6.37
N ILE A 99 3.14 -20.12 6.73
CA ILE A 99 1.99 -19.22 6.66
C ILE A 99 2.14 -18.13 7.74
N ILE A 100 1.88 -16.88 7.36
CA ILE A 100 1.95 -15.73 8.25
C ILE A 100 0.53 -15.35 8.64
N THR A 101 0.25 -15.35 9.95
CA THR A 101 -1.07 -15.00 10.46
C THR A 101 -1.18 -13.50 10.77
N LYS A 102 -2.42 -13.03 10.92
CA LYS A 102 -2.72 -11.65 11.32
C LYS A 102 -2.10 -11.32 12.68
N GLU A 103 -2.12 -12.28 13.60
CA GLU A 103 -1.59 -12.17 14.96
C GLU A 103 -0.06 -12.02 14.94
N MET A 104 0.64 -12.82 14.13
CA MET A 104 2.09 -12.67 13.94
C MET A 104 2.44 -11.26 13.47
N ILE A 105 1.69 -10.71 12.51
CA ILE A 105 1.94 -9.35 12.02
C ILE A 105 1.73 -8.31 13.13
N ARG A 106 0.65 -8.47 13.91
CA ARG A 106 0.30 -7.55 14.99
C ARG A 106 1.37 -7.53 16.09
N GLU A 107 1.87 -8.70 16.48
CA GLU A 107 2.85 -8.86 17.57
C GLU A 107 4.27 -8.47 17.15
N ASN A 108 4.58 -8.50 15.85
CA ASN A 108 5.95 -8.34 15.35
C ASN A 108 6.11 -7.16 14.39
N LEU A 109 5.19 -6.19 14.39
CA LEU A 109 5.19 -5.10 13.40
C LEU A 109 6.52 -4.35 13.32
N ASP A 110 7.12 -4.04 14.46
CA ASP A 110 8.38 -3.30 14.54
C ASP A 110 9.58 -4.08 13.97
N GLU A 111 9.49 -5.41 13.93
CA GLU A 111 10.47 -6.29 13.28
C GLU A 111 10.15 -6.57 11.80
N ILE A 112 8.88 -6.39 11.40
CA ILE A 112 8.39 -6.58 10.03
C ILE A 112 8.71 -5.37 9.15
N ILE A 113 8.54 -4.15 9.66
CA ILE A 113 8.74 -2.94 8.87
C ILE A 113 10.20 -2.81 8.40
N THR A 114 10.36 -2.38 7.16
CA THR A 114 11.67 -2.21 6.51
C THR A 114 12.09 -0.74 6.41
N ILE A 115 11.26 0.16 6.94
CA ILE A 115 11.52 1.59 7.08
C ILE A 115 11.13 2.04 8.49
N PRO A 116 11.77 3.09 9.03
CA PRO A 116 11.31 3.69 10.28
C PRO A 116 9.87 4.22 10.16
N LYS A 117 9.02 3.98 11.16
CA LYS A 117 7.60 4.40 11.14
C LYS A 117 7.39 5.87 10.83
N TRP A 118 8.23 6.75 11.36
CA TRP A 118 8.15 8.19 11.15
C TRP A 118 8.43 8.62 9.70
N LYS A 119 9.09 7.78 8.89
CA LYS A 119 9.24 7.99 7.44
C LYS A 119 8.10 7.40 6.64
N GLY A 120 7.26 6.56 7.27
CA GLY A 120 6.18 5.84 6.62
C GLY A 120 4.83 6.54 6.75
N ILE A 121 3.93 6.17 5.86
CA ILE A 121 2.52 6.53 5.90
C ILE A 121 1.79 5.41 6.62
N ILE A 122 1.31 5.70 7.81
CA ILE A 122 0.61 4.74 8.67
C ILE A 122 -0.84 4.63 8.25
N SER A 123 -1.33 3.40 8.14
CA SER A 123 -2.74 3.11 7.88
C SER A 123 -3.21 1.98 8.79
N HIS A 124 -4.48 2.02 9.16
CA HIS A 124 -5.11 0.95 9.93
C HIS A 124 -6.14 0.22 9.09
N THR A 125 -6.15 -1.11 9.17
CA THR A 125 -7.17 -1.93 8.51
C THR A 125 -8.48 -1.86 9.29
N GLY A 126 -9.60 -1.69 8.59
CA GLY A 126 -10.93 -1.90 9.18
C GLY A 126 -11.20 -3.37 9.50
N GLY A 127 -12.11 -3.65 10.44
CA GLY A 127 -12.54 -5.01 10.77
C GLY A 127 -13.67 -5.03 11.80
N THR A 128 -14.51 -6.06 11.75
CA THR A 128 -15.68 -6.25 12.63
C THR A 128 -15.31 -6.61 14.08
N THR A 129 -14.07 -7.08 14.31
CA THR A 129 -13.59 -7.57 15.62
C THR A 129 -12.84 -6.52 16.46
N GLY A 130 -12.83 -5.25 16.04
CA GLY A 130 -12.22 -4.13 16.78
C GLY A 130 -10.69 -4.07 16.79
N LYS A 131 -9.98 -5.17 16.49
CA LYS A 131 -8.50 -5.20 16.48
C LYS A 131 -7.91 -4.93 15.09
N SER A 132 -7.75 -3.64 14.76
CA SER A 132 -7.10 -3.20 13.51
C SER A 132 -5.64 -3.65 13.41
N LEU A 133 -5.16 -3.94 12.20
CA LEU A 133 -3.73 -4.01 11.91
C LEU A 133 -3.22 -2.62 11.55
N GLU A 134 -2.04 -2.29 12.02
CA GLU A 134 -1.25 -1.17 11.53
C GLU A 134 -0.38 -1.63 10.34
N VAL A 135 -0.38 -0.84 9.27
CA VAL A 135 0.42 -1.06 8.07
C VAL A 135 1.19 0.22 7.75
N VAL A 136 2.47 0.09 7.44
CA VAL A 136 3.37 1.20 7.16
C VAL A 136 3.75 1.16 5.69
N PHE A 137 3.46 2.23 4.96
CA PHE A 137 3.74 2.36 3.52
C PHE A 137 4.81 3.40 3.25
N THR A 138 5.66 3.18 2.24
CA THR A 138 6.37 4.30 1.59
C THR A 138 5.39 5.16 0.78
N LYS A 139 5.80 6.36 0.39
CA LYS A 139 5.02 7.19 -0.53
C LYS A 139 4.80 6.48 -1.87
N GLU A 140 5.82 5.80 -2.34
CA GLU A 140 5.83 5.02 -3.57
C GLU A 140 4.84 3.84 -3.51
N ASP A 141 4.72 3.17 -2.36
CA ASP A 141 3.76 2.08 -2.17
C ASP A 141 2.31 2.59 -2.25
N VAL A 142 2.05 3.76 -1.66
CA VAL A 142 0.73 4.42 -1.78
C VAL A 142 0.42 4.74 -3.24
N MET A 143 1.39 5.26 -3.99
CA MET A 143 1.22 5.55 -5.42
C MET A 143 0.96 4.29 -6.25
N ARG A 144 1.72 3.21 -6.03
CA ARG A 144 1.51 1.92 -6.71
C ARG A 144 0.13 1.33 -6.39
N ARG A 145 -0.29 1.39 -5.12
CA ARG A 145 -1.63 0.95 -4.69
C ARG A 145 -2.73 1.73 -5.40
N MET A 146 -2.61 3.05 -5.46
CA MET A 146 -3.61 3.89 -6.15
C MET A 146 -3.65 3.58 -7.64
N ALA A 147 -2.48 3.40 -8.28
CA ALA A 147 -2.40 3.01 -9.68
C ALA A 147 -3.10 1.67 -9.96
N MET A 148 -2.89 0.67 -9.09
CA MET A 148 -3.56 -0.63 -9.17
C MET A 148 -5.08 -0.50 -9.05
N LEU A 149 -5.56 0.21 -8.03
CA LEU A 149 -7.00 0.39 -7.79
C LEU A 149 -7.68 1.13 -8.94
N ASP A 150 -7.07 2.20 -9.42
CA ASP A 150 -7.63 2.96 -10.53
C ASP A 150 -7.56 2.14 -11.82
N HIS A 151 -6.52 1.31 -12.03
CA HIS A 151 -6.41 0.45 -13.21
C HIS A 151 -7.51 -0.59 -13.26
N PHE A 152 -7.76 -1.26 -12.14
CA PHE A 152 -8.91 -2.13 -11.98
C PHE A 152 -10.21 -1.40 -12.35
N LYS A 153 -10.43 -0.20 -11.82
CA LYS A 153 -11.63 0.61 -12.08
C LYS A 153 -11.80 1.02 -13.55
N SER A 154 -10.71 1.41 -14.22
CA SER A 154 -10.76 1.83 -15.64
C SER A 154 -11.27 0.71 -16.56
N ARG A 155 -11.07 -0.56 -16.20
CA ARG A 155 -11.62 -1.70 -16.95
C ARG A 155 -13.14 -1.75 -17.00
N PHE A 156 -13.80 -1.03 -16.10
CA PHE A 156 -15.25 -0.90 -16.02
C PHE A 156 -15.71 0.51 -16.40
N GLY A 157 -14.88 1.27 -17.14
CA GLY A 157 -15.18 2.62 -17.60
C GLY A 157 -14.95 3.72 -16.58
N PHE A 158 -14.51 3.41 -15.35
CA PHE A 158 -14.24 4.42 -14.34
C PHE A 158 -12.84 5.00 -14.48
N GLU A 159 -12.75 6.15 -15.14
CA GLU A 159 -11.48 6.86 -15.31
C GLU A 159 -11.24 7.86 -14.18
N ASN A 160 -10.33 7.50 -13.27
CA ASN A 160 -9.95 8.38 -12.17
C ASN A 160 -9.44 9.73 -12.72
N ARG A 161 -9.95 10.82 -12.13
CA ARG A 161 -9.71 12.24 -12.50
C ARG A 161 -10.41 12.75 -13.76
N LEU A 162 -10.97 11.89 -14.61
CA LEU A 162 -11.84 12.33 -15.71
C LEU A 162 -13.31 12.40 -15.27
N MET A 163 -13.65 11.68 -14.21
CA MET A 163 -14.99 11.62 -13.65
C MET A 163 -15.09 12.37 -12.31
N ARG A 164 -16.21 13.07 -12.12
CA ARG A 164 -16.55 13.67 -10.82
C ARG A 164 -16.93 12.56 -9.84
N ARG A 165 -16.40 12.62 -8.62
CA ARG A 165 -16.73 11.67 -7.54
C ARG A 165 -16.82 12.38 -6.20
N ALA A 166 -17.73 11.94 -5.37
CA ALA A 166 -17.75 12.22 -3.94
C ALA A 166 -17.43 10.93 -3.18
N THR A 167 -16.77 11.05 -2.02
CA THR A 167 -16.50 9.90 -1.14
C THR A 167 -16.91 10.28 0.25
N PHE A 168 -17.84 9.52 0.81
CA PHE A 168 -18.30 9.67 2.18
C PHE A 168 -17.59 8.62 3.03
N ASN A 169 -16.87 9.07 4.06
CA ASN A 169 -16.29 8.20 5.06
C ASN A 169 -16.42 8.86 6.43
N GLY A 170 -16.34 8.07 7.50
CA GLY A 170 -16.39 8.59 8.88
C GLY A 170 -15.05 9.12 9.39
N GLN A 171 -14.05 9.34 8.52
CA GLN A 171 -12.74 9.81 8.93
C GLN A 171 -12.66 11.33 8.83
N HIS A 172 -12.12 11.96 9.87
CA HIS A 172 -11.81 13.38 9.84
C HIS A 172 -10.79 13.71 8.73
N ILE A 173 -11.05 14.79 7.99
CA ILE A 173 -10.19 15.24 6.87
C ILE A 173 -8.96 16.00 7.39
N VAL A 174 -9.08 16.59 8.59
CA VAL A 174 -8.13 17.46 9.29
C VAL A 174 -7.98 16.95 10.73
#